data_AF-A0A2M7TMP9-F1
#
_entry.id   AF-A0A2M7TMP9-F1
#
_cell.length_a   1.000
_cell.length_b   1.000
_cell.length_c   1.000
_cell.angle_alpha   90.00
_cell.angle_beta   90.00
_cell.angle_gamma   90.00
#
_symmetry.space_group_name_H-M   'P 1'
#
loop_
_entity.id
_entity.type
_entity.pdbx_description
1 polymer ?
#
loop_
_entity_poly.entity_id
_entity_poly.type
_entity_poly.pdbx_seq_one_letter_code
_entity_poly.pdbx_strand_id
1 'polypeptide(L)'
;FGVKESLARLVSIFFSLGAMIFLFLLVSRLVNRWVGLLSAFFMAVLPYSIFYSRVIMPEPMMLFASLGMLWFFWLWLEKQKNGFYFWAMIFIIWALLMKVFPLFLLLPMFYLIWQKYSWRFYKEKKLWLLLLTVLPLLAWRFWISRFPEGIPTNIWLFNEGGIRFRPAFFRWIFAERIGKLILGYWGIFLFALGLVVKTTKKEGWFFHLFLLSFLIYVSVFAFGNVTHDYYQIPFIPMAAIFLAKGTWFLITAGKQILNRFFAWVVLIVCVLLMLGFSWFEIRGFYLIQGGVDLAGQAVDELTEKDALVLTGDSNDVTLLYNTNRHGWTGGYASYFPNIQENIEKIKEMGATVYVTTKFEPNSDFGQYMLKNYPILKQTDQYIIFSL
;
A
#
# COMPACT_ATOMS: atom_id res chain seq x y z
N PHE A 1 -3.95 -6.83 27.02
CA PHE A 1 -3.83 -6.41 25.61
C PHE A 1 -4.88 -5.35 25.37
N GLY A 2 -4.50 -4.23 24.76
CA GLY A 2 -5.39 -3.17 24.29
C GLY A 2 -4.80 -2.67 22.98
N VAL A 3 -5.65 -2.30 22.03
CA VAL A 3 -5.18 -1.77 20.75
C VAL A 3 -4.49 -0.44 21.02
N LYS A 4 -3.15 -0.43 20.92
CA LYS A 4 -2.38 0.82 20.88
C LYS A 4 -2.06 1.09 19.41
N GLU A 5 -2.98 1.76 18.72
CA GLU A 5 -2.86 2.08 17.29
C GLU A 5 -1.55 2.82 17.02
N SER A 6 -1.11 3.66 17.96
CA SER A 6 0.18 4.35 17.90
C SER A 6 1.36 3.39 17.74
N LEU A 7 1.40 2.28 18.49
CA LEU A 7 2.45 1.26 18.37
C LEU A 7 2.38 0.54 17.03
N ALA A 8 1.18 0.18 16.57
CA ALA A 8 1.00 -0.45 15.28
C ALA A 8 1.44 0.46 14.12
N ARG A 9 1.16 1.77 14.21
CA ARG A 9 1.63 2.76 13.23
C ARG A 9 3.14 2.97 13.27
N LEU A 10 3.78 2.86 14.44
CA LEU A 10 5.24 2.96 14.56
C LEU A 10 5.96 1.84 13.79
N VAL A 11 5.36 0.65 13.67
CA VAL A 11 5.90 -0.43 12.83
C VAL A 11 5.95 -0.01 11.36
N SER A 12 4.85 0.54 10.82
CA SER A 12 4.81 1.07 9.45
C SER A 12 5.83 2.19 9.23
N ILE A 13 5.94 3.12 10.19
CA ILE A 13 6.88 4.24 10.13
C ILE A 13 8.33 3.72 10.10
N PHE A 14 8.67 2.78 10.96
CA PHE A 14 10.01 2.17 10.99
C PHE A 14 10.41 1.59 9.64
N PHE A 15 9.53 0.79 9.02
CA PHE A 15 9.81 0.22 7.71
C PHE A 15 9.84 1.27 6.60
N SER A 16 8.97 2.28 6.65
CA SER A 16 8.99 3.37 5.68
C SER A 16 10.31 4.16 5.72
N LEU A 17 10.84 4.46 6.91
CA LEU A 17 12.14 5.11 7.07
C LEU A 17 13.28 4.21 6.55
N GLY A 18 13.24 2.91 6.84
CA GLY A 18 14.19 1.95 6.27
C GLY A 18 14.13 1.89 4.74
N ALA A 19 12.92 1.94 4.16
CA ALA A 19 12.71 1.93 2.71
C ALA A 19 13.33 3.18 2.08
N MET A 20 13.16 4.34 2.72
CA MET A 20 13.78 5.60 2.31
C MET A 20 15.31 5.55 2.35
N ILE A 21 15.90 4.90 3.37
CA ILE A 21 17.36 4.70 3.44
C ILE A 21 17.84 3.83 2.28
N PHE A 22 17.18 2.71 1.99
CA PHE A 22 17.57 1.86 0.86
C PHE A 22 17.39 2.56 -0.49
N LEU A 23 16.33 3.37 -0.65
CA LEU A 23 16.14 4.20 -1.84
C LEU A 23 17.31 5.17 -2.03
N PHE A 24 17.66 5.92 -0.97
CA PHE A 24 18.80 6.84 -0.96
C PHE A 24 20.09 6.12 -1.38
N LEU A 25 20.38 4.98 -0.76
CA LEU A 25 21.61 4.21 -1.01
C LEU A 25 21.68 3.72 -2.45
N LEU A 26 20.61 3.10 -2.94
CA LEU A 26 20.54 2.53 -4.29
C LEU A 26 20.72 3.62 -5.36
N VAL A 27 19.96 4.71 -5.25
CA VAL A 27 20.02 5.83 -6.20
C VAL A 27 21.36 6.56 -6.13
N SER A 28 21.91 6.75 -4.93
CA SER A 28 23.22 7.38 -4.76
C SER A 28 24.35 6.61 -5.44
N ARG A 29 24.26 5.27 -5.49
CA ARG A 29 25.26 4.43 -6.13
C ARG A 29 25.08 4.30 -7.63
N LEU A 30 23.85 4.26 -8.12
CA LEU A 30 23.54 4.10 -9.54
C LEU A 30 23.61 5.42 -10.31
N VAL A 31 23.29 6.54 -9.68
CA VAL A 31 23.23 7.86 -10.34
C VAL A 31 24.24 8.82 -9.73
N ASN A 32 23.92 9.44 -8.59
CA ASN A 32 24.84 10.23 -7.76
C ASN A 32 24.17 10.56 -6.42
N ARG A 33 24.96 11.03 -5.45
CA ARG A 33 24.51 11.34 -4.09
C ARG A 33 23.37 12.37 -4.03
N TRP A 34 23.37 13.38 -4.89
CA TRP A 34 22.34 14.43 -4.87
C TRP A 34 20.99 13.92 -5.36
N VAL A 35 20.98 13.14 -6.44
CA VAL A 35 19.76 12.47 -6.91
C VAL A 35 19.26 11.49 -5.85
N GLY A 36 20.16 10.79 -5.16
CA GLY A 36 19.78 9.94 -4.02
C GLY A 36 19.11 10.71 -2.88
N LEU A 37 19.67 11.86 -2.47
CA LEU A 37 19.07 12.72 -1.44
C LEU A 37 17.72 13.26 -1.88
N LEU A 38 17.59 13.71 -3.13
CA LEU A 38 16.33 14.19 -3.69
C LEU A 38 15.28 13.07 -3.76
N SER A 39 15.66 11.82 -4.08
CA SER A 39 14.73 10.69 -4.06
C SER A 39 14.21 10.43 -2.65
N ALA A 40 15.09 10.44 -1.64
CA ALA A 40 14.67 10.31 -0.25
C ALA A 40 13.75 11.47 0.18
N PHE A 41 14.10 12.71 -0.21
CA PHE A 41 13.28 13.89 0.02
C PHE A 41 11.87 13.72 -0.56
N PHE A 42 11.74 13.42 -1.85
CA PHE A 42 10.41 13.26 -2.48
C PHE A 42 9.62 12.11 -1.85
N MET A 43 10.27 10.99 -1.52
CA MET A 43 9.61 9.90 -0.78
C MET A 43 9.13 10.35 0.61
N ALA A 44 9.84 11.26 1.28
CA ALA A 44 9.48 11.78 2.59
C ALA A 44 8.35 12.82 2.56
N VAL A 45 8.28 13.64 1.51
CA VAL A 45 7.38 14.81 1.49
C VAL A 45 6.12 14.67 0.64
N LEU A 46 6.05 13.69 -0.26
CA LEU A 46 4.83 13.45 -1.05
C LEU A 46 3.65 13.16 -0.10
N PRO A 47 2.52 13.90 -0.16
CA PRO A 47 1.39 13.72 0.75
C PRO A 47 0.87 12.27 0.76
N TYR A 48 0.77 11.65 -0.41
CA TYR A 48 0.40 10.24 -0.56
C TYR A 48 1.36 9.32 0.23
N SER A 49 2.67 9.58 0.17
CA SER A 49 3.68 8.82 0.93
C SER A 49 3.58 9.07 2.44
N ILE A 50 3.37 10.32 2.86
CA ILE A 50 3.18 10.69 4.28
C ILE A 50 1.98 9.95 4.88
N PHE A 51 0.88 9.83 4.13
CA PHE A 51 -0.28 9.09 4.58
C PHE A 51 0.05 7.60 4.73
N TYR A 52 0.42 6.91 3.64
CA TYR A 52 0.57 5.45 3.67
C TYR A 52 1.80 4.95 4.43
N SER A 53 2.81 5.79 4.68
CA SER A 53 3.96 5.43 5.53
C SER A 53 3.61 5.18 6.99
N ARG A 54 2.44 5.64 7.45
CA ARG A 54 1.98 5.53 8.84
C ARG A 54 0.64 4.81 9.02
N VAL A 55 0.04 4.31 7.93
CA VAL A 55 -1.15 3.45 8.03
C VAL A 55 -0.72 2.06 8.47
N ILE A 56 -1.54 1.38 9.29
CA ILE A 56 -1.29 0.01 9.75
C ILE A 56 -1.56 -0.93 8.57
N MET A 57 -0.52 -1.21 7.81
CA MET A 57 -0.58 -1.86 6.51
C MET A 57 0.73 -2.62 6.26
N PRO A 58 0.70 -3.76 5.56
CA PRO A 58 1.93 -4.48 5.19
C PRO A 58 2.77 -3.76 4.11
N GLU A 59 2.21 -2.76 3.43
CA GLU A 59 2.84 -2.12 2.26
C GLU A 59 4.15 -1.38 2.59
N PRO A 60 4.32 -0.63 3.69
CA PRO A 60 5.62 -0.09 4.10
C PRO A 60 6.68 -1.18 4.31
N MET A 61 6.31 -2.31 4.92
CA MET A 61 7.21 -3.45 5.11
C MET A 61 7.57 -4.11 3.78
N MET A 62 6.61 -4.24 2.85
CA MET A 62 6.87 -4.70 1.48
C MET A 62 7.85 -3.76 0.74
N LEU A 63 7.69 -2.44 0.84
CA LEU A 63 8.59 -1.47 0.21
C LEU A 63 10.01 -1.56 0.80
N PHE A 64 10.12 -1.65 2.13
CA PHE A 64 11.39 -1.89 2.82
C PHE A 64 12.07 -3.15 2.30
N ALA A 65 11.34 -4.26 2.27
CA ALA A 65 11.87 -5.54 1.84
C ALA A 65 12.29 -5.51 0.36
N SER A 66 11.48 -4.89 -0.49
CA SER A 66 11.73 -4.77 -1.93
C SER A 66 12.96 -3.90 -2.25
N LEU A 67 13.11 -2.75 -1.59
CA LEU A 67 14.26 -1.88 -1.79
C LEU A 67 15.53 -2.45 -1.17
N GLY A 68 15.42 -3.11 -0.02
CA GLY A 68 16.52 -3.86 0.58
C GLY A 68 16.97 -5.02 -0.32
N MET A 69 16.02 -5.74 -0.92
CA MET A 69 16.27 -6.77 -1.94
C MET A 69 17.10 -6.19 -3.09
N LEU A 70 16.64 -5.11 -3.73
CA LEU A 70 17.35 -4.49 -4.85
C LEU A 70 18.74 -3.97 -4.43
N TRP A 71 18.85 -3.37 -3.25
CA TRP A 71 20.10 -2.83 -2.71
C TRP A 71 21.16 -3.91 -2.46
N PHE A 72 20.82 -4.94 -1.67
CA PHE A 72 21.76 -6.02 -1.37
C PHE A 72 22.07 -6.88 -2.58
N PHE A 73 21.09 -7.07 -3.47
CA PHE A 73 21.30 -7.76 -4.74
C PHE A 73 22.31 -7.02 -5.63
N TRP A 74 22.15 -5.69 -5.77
CA TRP A 74 23.12 -4.87 -6.49
C TRP A 74 24.51 -4.91 -5.84
N LEU A 75 24.59 -4.77 -4.51
CA LEU A 75 25.87 -4.86 -3.77
C LEU A 75 26.55 -6.20 -3.97
N TRP A 76 25.80 -7.30 -3.98
CA TRP A 76 26.33 -8.62 -4.26
C TRP A 76 26.91 -8.70 -5.66
N LEU A 77 26.19 -8.26 -6.70
CA LEU A 77 26.70 -8.28 -8.07
C LEU A 77 27.96 -7.41 -8.25
N GLU A 78 28.02 -6.26 -7.58
CA GLU A 78 29.15 -5.34 -7.62
C GLU A 78 30.37 -5.90 -6.88
N LYS A 79 30.18 -6.37 -5.64
CA LYS A 79 31.29 -6.72 -4.72
C LYS A 79 31.61 -8.20 -4.66
N GLN A 80 30.73 -9.07 -5.15
CA GLN A 80 30.87 -10.53 -5.17
C GLN A 80 31.10 -11.16 -3.79
N LYS A 81 30.65 -10.50 -2.71
CA LYS A 81 30.77 -10.98 -1.33
C LYS A 81 29.55 -11.83 -0.92
N ASN A 82 29.81 -12.94 -0.23
CA ASN A 82 28.76 -13.86 0.27
C ASN A 82 27.82 -13.20 1.28
N GLY A 83 28.31 -12.27 2.09
CA GLY A 83 27.45 -11.54 3.05
C GLY A 83 26.32 -10.77 2.37
N PHE A 84 26.61 -10.07 1.26
CA PHE A 84 25.56 -9.36 0.51
C PHE A 84 24.61 -10.31 -0.20
N TYR A 85 25.10 -11.45 -0.70
CA TYR A 85 24.27 -12.49 -1.28
C TYR A 85 23.26 -13.05 -0.27
N PHE A 86 23.74 -13.37 0.94
CA PHE A 86 22.91 -13.85 2.03
C PHE A 86 21.81 -12.85 2.41
N TRP A 87 22.17 -11.57 2.58
CA TRP A 87 21.17 -10.51 2.82
C TRP A 87 20.20 -10.35 1.65
N ALA A 88 20.66 -10.43 0.40
CA ALA A 88 19.76 -10.40 -0.75
C ALA A 88 18.72 -11.54 -0.68
N MET A 89 19.13 -12.77 -0.34
CA MET A 89 18.20 -13.88 -0.17
C MET A 89 17.15 -13.63 0.92
N ILE A 90 17.57 -13.13 2.09
CA ILE A 90 16.64 -12.79 3.20
C ILE A 90 15.61 -11.76 2.72
N PHE A 91 16.06 -10.69 2.08
CA PHE A 91 15.18 -9.63 1.61
C PHE A 91 14.26 -10.08 0.47
N ILE A 92 14.71 -10.98 -0.42
CA ILE A 92 13.86 -11.60 -1.46
C ILE A 92 12.75 -12.42 -0.79
N ILE A 93 13.11 -13.34 0.12
CA ILE A 93 12.14 -14.18 0.85
C ILE A 93 11.11 -13.30 1.54
N TRP A 94 11.57 -12.28 2.27
CA TRP A 94 10.71 -11.35 2.97
C TRP A 94 9.77 -10.62 2.00
N ALA A 95 10.28 -10.04 0.91
CA ALA A 95 9.45 -9.32 -0.04
C ALA A 95 8.37 -10.23 -0.66
N LEU A 96 8.73 -11.46 -1.04
CA LEU A 96 7.80 -12.45 -1.61
C LEU A 96 6.70 -12.88 -0.63
N LEU A 97 7.00 -12.94 0.67
CA LEU A 97 6.02 -13.27 1.70
C LEU A 97 5.05 -12.13 2.01
N MET A 98 5.39 -10.88 1.68
CA MET A 98 4.52 -9.73 1.98
C MET A 98 3.38 -9.59 0.97
N LYS A 99 3.70 -9.49 -0.32
CA LYS A 99 2.74 -9.18 -1.40
C LYS A 99 3.24 -9.75 -2.73
N VAL A 100 2.38 -9.68 -3.77
CA VAL A 100 2.70 -10.16 -5.12
C VAL A 100 3.59 -9.19 -5.93
N PHE A 101 3.59 -7.89 -5.61
CA PHE A 101 4.33 -6.87 -6.35
C PHE A 101 5.85 -7.16 -6.51
N PRO A 102 6.57 -7.66 -5.48
CA PRO A 102 7.99 -7.95 -5.60
C PRO A 102 8.36 -8.96 -6.70
N LEU A 103 7.44 -9.82 -7.14
CA LEU A 103 7.68 -10.69 -8.30
C LEU A 103 7.91 -9.90 -9.59
N PHE A 104 7.27 -8.75 -9.75
CA PHE A 104 7.48 -7.90 -10.93
C PHE A 104 8.87 -7.25 -10.91
N LEU A 105 9.52 -7.16 -9.74
CA LEU A 105 10.88 -6.63 -9.58
C LEU A 105 11.96 -7.61 -10.05
N LEU A 106 11.60 -8.85 -10.40
CA LEU A 106 12.49 -9.76 -11.10
C LEU A 106 12.97 -9.17 -12.44
N LEU A 107 12.18 -8.28 -13.07
CA LEU A 107 12.55 -7.61 -14.32
C LEU A 107 13.80 -6.70 -14.17
N PRO A 108 13.82 -5.68 -13.29
CA PRO A 108 15.03 -4.88 -13.07
C PRO A 108 16.18 -5.70 -12.45
N MET A 109 15.90 -6.75 -11.66
CA MET A 109 16.95 -7.67 -11.19
C MET A 109 17.60 -8.44 -12.34
N PHE A 110 16.81 -8.97 -13.27
CA PHE A 110 17.30 -9.63 -14.47
C PHE A 110 18.18 -8.69 -15.30
N TYR A 111 17.79 -7.41 -15.40
CA TYR A 111 18.63 -6.41 -16.06
C TYR A 111 20.00 -6.25 -15.40
N LEU A 112 20.08 -6.19 -14.06
CA LEU A 112 21.36 -6.12 -13.35
C LEU A 112 22.21 -7.38 -13.57
N ILE A 113 21.59 -8.56 -13.61
CA ILE A 113 22.26 -9.82 -13.95
C ILE A 113 22.87 -9.74 -15.35
N TRP A 114 22.07 -9.32 -16.33
CA TRP A 114 22.50 -9.19 -17.71
C TRP A 114 23.59 -8.12 -17.88
N GLN A 115 23.52 -7.01 -17.14
CA GLN A 115 24.57 -5.99 -17.15
C GLN A 115 25.90 -6.52 -16.61
N LYS A 116 25.87 -7.41 -15.61
CA LYS A 116 27.06 -8.00 -14.99
C LYS A 116 27.66 -9.15 -15.79
N TYR A 117 26.81 -10.08 -16.26
CA TYR A 117 27.24 -11.36 -16.83
C TYR A 117 26.86 -11.51 -18.31
N SER A 118 26.12 -10.57 -18.87
CA SER A 118 25.50 -10.69 -20.21
C SER A 118 24.73 -12.00 -20.32
N TRP A 119 24.67 -12.60 -21.52
CA TRP A 119 24.05 -13.91 -21.73
C TRP A 119 24.77 -15.08 -21.05
N ARG A 120 25.92 -14.86 -20.38
CA ARG A 120 26.67 -15.90 -19.67
C ARG A 120 26.21 -16.10 -18.22
N PHE A 121 25.13 -15.44 -17.80
CA PHE A 121 24.62 -15.53 -16.43
C PHE A 121 24.29 -16.96 -15.98
N TYR A 122 23.90 -17.85 -16.90
CA TYR A 122 23.61 -19.25 -16.61
C TYR A 122 24.79 -20.01 -15.98
N LYS A 123 26.02 -19.50 -16.13
CA LYS A 123 27.22 -20.07 -15.51
C LYS A 123 27.38 -19.71 -14.03
N GLU A 124 26.67 -18.68 -13.54
CA GLU A 124 26.73 -18.25 -12.15
C GLU A 124 25.82 -19.11 -11.27
N LYS A 125 26.42 -20.07 -10.55
CA LYS A 125 25.71 -21.02 -9.69
C LYS A 125 24.84 -20.33 -8.63
N LYS A 126 25.27 -19.18 -8.12
CA LYS A 126 24.52 -18.43 -7.10
C LYS A 126 23.19 -17.90 -7.61
N LEU A 127 23.03 -17.63 -8.92
CA LEU A 127 21.75 -17.22 -9.47
C LEU A 127 20.71 -18.33 -9.41
N TRP A 128 21.12 -19.58 -9.64
CA TRP A 128 20.23 -20.73 -9.51
C TRP A 128 19.80 -20.99 -8.07
N LEU A 129 20.71 -20.79 -7.11
CA LEU A 129 20.41 -20.89 -5.69
C LEU A 129 19.40 -19.83 -5.21
N LEU A 130 19.26 -18.69 -5.91
CA LEU A 130 18.21 -17.71 -5.58
C LEU A 130 16.81 -18.27 -5.80
N LEU A 131 16.61 -19.29 -6.65
CA LEU A 131 15.30 -19.91 -6.85
C LEU A 131 14.76 -20.54 -5.55
N LEU A 132 15.65 -20.91 -4.62
CA LEU A 132 15.27 -21.44 -3.31
C LEU A 132 14.53 -20.40 -2.44
N THR A 133 14.66 -19.11 -2.74
CA THR A 133 13.94 -18.03 -2.03
C THR A 133 12.42 -18.08 -2.23
N VAL A 134 11.94 -18.83 -3.22
CA VAL A 134 10.50 -19.05 -3.47
C VAL A 134 9.93 -20.11 -2.52
N LEU A 135 10.76 -21.01 -1.97
CA LEU A 135 10.30 -22.13 -1.14
C LEU A 135 9.51 -21.69 0.11
N PRO A 136 9.91 -20.66 0.89
CA PRO A 136 9.11 -20.21 2.03
C PRO A 136 7.71 -19.73 1.64
N LEU A 137 7.57 -19.04 0.50
CA LEU A 137 6.27 -18.63 -0.01
C LEU A 137 5.41 -19.84 -0.39
N LEU A 138 5.99 -20.84 -1.05
CA LEU A 138 5.28 -22.07 -1.41
C LEU A 138 4.86 -22.87 -0.16
N ALA A 139 5.74 -22.97 0.83
CA ALA A 139 5.44 -23.63 2.10
C ALA A 139 4.29 -22.93 2.84
N TRP A 140 4.33 -21.59 2.91
CA TRP A 140 3.24 -20.80 3.50
C TRP A 140 1.93 -20.97 2.72
N ARG A 141 1.99 -20.96 1.38
CA ARG A 141 0.81 -21.19 0.52
C ARG A 141 0.19 -22.57 0.70
N PHE A 142 1.01 -23.60 0.85
CA PHE A 142 0.55 -24.96 1.14
C PHE A 142 -0.08 -25.08 2.53
N TRP A 143 0.45 -24.37 3.52
CA TRP A 143 -0.10 -24.35 4.87
C TRP A 143 -1.45 -23.62 4.92
N ILE A 144 -1.53 -22.40 4.38
CA ILE A 144 -2.75 -21.59 4.45
C ILE A 144 -3.91 -22.19 3.64
N SER A 145 -3.63 -22.98 2.59
CA SER A 145 -4.69 -23.65 1.81
C SER A 145 -5.50 -24.68 2.62
N ARG A 146 -5.08 -25.00 3.86
CA ARG A 146 -5.86 -25.81 4.81
C ARG A 146 -6.93 -25.01 5.56
N PHE A 147 -6.92 -23.69 5.43
CA PHE A 147 -7.84 -22.76 6.09
C PHE A 147 -8.45 -21.80 5.05
N PRO A 148 -9.27 -22.31 4.11
CA PRO A 148 -9.82 -21.50 3.02
C PRO A 148 -10.66 -20.31 3.51
N GLU A 149 -11.26 -20.41 4.69
CA GLU A 149 -12.02 -19.33 5.35
C GLU A 149 -11.14 -18.11 5.65
N GLY A 150 -9.83 -18.32 5.84
CA GLY A 150 -8.84 -17.27 6.05
C GLY A 150 -8.25 -16.69 4.76
N ILE A 151 -8.71 -17.11 3.58
CA ILE A 151 -8.20 -16.66 2.27
C ILE A 151 -9.27 -15.81 1.58
N PRO A 152 -9.10 -14.47 1.53
CA PRO A 152 -9.99 -13.60 0.78
C PRO A 152 -10.01 -13.95 -0.71
N THR A 153 -11.18 -13.81 -1.35
CA THR A 153 -11.31 -13.94 -2.80
C THR A 153 -10.43 -12.91 -3.51
N ASN A 154 -9.69 -13.33 -4.54
CA ASN A 154 -8.67 -12.50 -5.19
C ASN A 154 -8.73 -12.48 -6.72
N ILE A 155 -9.49 -13.38 -7.35
CA ILE A 155 -9.60 -13.49 -8.82
C ILE A 155 -10.15 -12.19 -9.42
N TRP A 156 -11.05 -11.54 -8.70
CA TRP A 156 -11.68 -10.29 -9.09
C TRP A 156 -10.65 -9.15 -9.30
N LEU A 157 -9.53 -9.16 -8.55
CA LEU A 157 -8.47 -8.15 -8.64
C LEU A 157 -7.80 -8.07 -10.01
N PHE A 158 -7.84 -9.15 -10.80
CA PHE A 158 -7.14 -9.21 -12.08
C PHE A 158 -7.79 -8.32 -13.13
N ASN A 159 -9.07 -8.54 -13.43
CA ASN A 159 -9.77 -7.82 -14.49
C ASN A 159 -11.30 -7.96 -14.39
N GLU A 160 -11.87 -7.98 -13.18
CA GLU A 160 -13.33 -7.96 -13.04
C GLU A 160 -13.94 -6.78 -13.83
N GLY A 161 -15.09 -7.01 -14.45
CA GLY A 161 -15.74 -6.05 -15.35
C GLY A 161 -14.98 -5.75 -16.66
N GLY A 162 -13.84 -6.40 -16.92
CA GLY A 162 -13.09 -6.24 -18.17
C GLY A 162 -12.47 -4.85 -18.35
N ILE A 163 -12.11 -4.16 -17.26
CA ILE A 163 -11.66 -2.76 -17.27
C ILE A 163 -10.27 -2.56 -17.90
N ARG A 164 -9.40 -3.58 -17.89
CA ARG A 164 -8.02 -3.52 -18.38
C ARG A 164 -7.94 -2.89 -19.77
N PHE A 165 -7.13 -1.85 -19.90
CA PHE A 165 -6.91 -1.08 -21.13
C PHE A 165 -8.17 -0.45 -21.77
N ARG A 166 -9.30 -0.38 -21.06
CA ARG A 166 -10.41 0.52 -21.45
C ARG A 166 -10.03 1.97 -21.16
N PRO A 167 -10.67 2.98 -21.80
CA PRO A 167 -10.41 4.38 -21.49
C PRO A 167 -10.53 4.73 -19.99
N ALA A 168 -11.48 4.09 -19.29
CA ALA A 168 -11.64 4.22 -17.86
C ALA A 168 -10.42 3.76 -17.04
N PHE A 169 -9.75 2.67 -17.45
CA PHE A 169 -8.51 2.23 -16.80
C PHE A 169 -7.42 3.29 -16.89
N PHE A 170 -7.23 3.88 -18.08
CA PHE A 170 -6.21 4.91 -18.24
C PHE A 170 -6.54 6.17 -17.43
N ARG A 171 -7.82 6.60 -17.42
CA ARG A 171 -8.28 7.70 -16.57
C ARG A 171 -7.97 7.43 -15.10
N TRP A 172 -8.45 6.31 -14.56
CA TRP A 172 -8.29 5.99 -13.14
C TRP A 172 -6.81 5.89 -12.76
N ILE A 173 -6.00 5.12 -13.48
CA ILE A 173 -4.60 4.91 -13.12
C ILE A 173 -3.77 6.17 -13.34
N PHE A 174 -3.81 6.76 -14.53
CA PHE A 174 -2.87 7.81 -14.90
C PHE A 174 -3.37 9.21 -14.54
N ALA A 175 -4.65 9.51 -14.73
CA ALA A 175 -5.18 10.83 -14.42
C ALA A 175 -5.54 10.96 -12.93
N GLU A 176 -6.28 10.02 -12.36
CA GLU A 176 -6.77 10.12 -10.98
C GLU A 176 -5.70 9.68 -9.96
N ARG A 177 -5.04 8.53 -10.13
CA ARG A 177 -4.07 8.04 -9.13
C ARG A 177 -2.69 8.69 -9.30
N ILE A 178 -2.04 8.49 -10.44
CA ILE A 178 -0.67 8.99 -10.65
C ILE A 178 -0.66 10.51 -10.79
N GLY A 179 -1.48 11.06 -11.68
CA GLY A 179 -1.54 12.49 -11.98
C GLY A 179 -2.05 13.30 -10.79
N LYS A 180 -3.32 13.13 -10.43
CA LYS A 180 -4.01 13.92 -9.40
C LYS A 180 -3.54 13.58 -7.99
N LEU A 181 -3.73 12.34 -7.56
CA LEU A 181 -3.55 11.95 -6.14
C LEU A 181 -2.07 11.97 -5.71
N ILE A 182 -1.17 11.38 -6.51
CA ILE A 182 0.25 11.24 -6.14
C ILE A 182 1.08 12.45 -6.56
N LEU A 183 0.94 12.92 -7.80
CA LEU A 183 1.78 13.98 -8.37
C LEU A 183 1.11 15.36 -8.39
N GLY A 184 -0.12 15.52 -7.87
CA GLY A 184 -0.82 16.81 -7.82
C GLY A 184 -0.91 17.52 -9.18
N TYR A 185 -0.92 16.77 -10.27
CA TYR A 185 -0.70 17.15 -11.68
C TYR A 185 0.67 17.78 -11.97
N TRP A 186 1.15 18.71 -11.16
CA TRP A 186 2.35 19.49 -11.42
C TRP A 186 3.65 18.71 -11.26
N GLY A 187 3.64 17.62 -10.48
CA GLY A 187 4.76 16.69 -10.39
C GLY A 187 5.04 15.97 -11.71
N ILE A 188 4.07 15.91 -12.63
CA ILE A 188 4.24 15.22 -13.91
C ILE A 188 5.34 15.83 -14.77
N PHE A 189 5.57 17.15 -14.67
CA PHE A 189 6.61 17.82 -15.45
C PHE A 189 8.01 17.36 -15.02
N LEU A 190 8.27 17.36 -13.71
CA LEU A 190 9.54 16.89 -13.16
C LEU A 190 9.71 15.39 -13.36
N PHE A 191 8.64 14.61 -13.19
CA PHE A 191 8.65 13.17 -13.42
C PHE A 191 8.98 12.84 -14.89
N ALA A 192 8.27 13.45 -15.84
CA ALA A 192 8.48 13.26 -17.28
C ALA A 192 9.88 13.70 -17.71
N LEU A 193 10.36 14.83 -17.19
CA LEU A 193 11.74 15.27 -17.41
C LEU A 193 12.73 14.22 -16.91
N GLY A 194 12.57 13.72 -15.68
CA GLY A 194 13.43 12.68 -15.13
C GLY A 194 13.40 11.36 -15.91
N LEU A 195 12.27 11.04 -16.55
CA LEU A 195 12.09 9.87 -17.38
C LEU A 195 12.95 9.93 -18.65
N VAL A 196 13.08 11.11 -19.25
CA VAL A 196 13.84 11.31 -20.50
C VAL A 196 15.30 11.73 -20.28
N VAL A 197 15.68 12.10 -19.05
CA VAL A 197 17.07 12.41 -18.71
C VAL A 197 17.98 11.21 -18.96
N LYS A 198 19.05 11.46 -19.73
CA LYS A 198 20.08 10.48 -20.06
C LYS A 198 20.57 9.75 -18.83
N THR A 199 20.58 8.43 -18.90
CA THR A 199 20.96 7.57 -17.78
C THR A 199 22.47 7.44 -17.67
N THR A 200 22.96 7.19 -16.46
CA THR A 200 24.38 6.89 -16.26
C THR A 200 24.71 5.49 -16.76
N LYS A 201 25.99 5.18 -16.98
CA LYS A 201 26.41 3.82 -17.34
C LYS A 201 26.05 2.77 -16.27
N LYS A 202 26.05 3.15 -14.98
CA LYS A 202 25.71 2.24 -13.89
C LYS A 202 24.21 2.02 -13.79
N GLU A 203 23.43 3.09 -13.92
CA GLU A 203 21.97 3.06 -13.95
C GLU A 203 21.45 2.25 -15.15
N GLY A 204 21.96 2.56 -16.35
CA GLY A 204 21.49 1.94 -17.59
C GLY A 204 19.98 2.10 -17.76
N TRP A 205 19.26 0.98 -17.91
CA TRP A 205 17.79 0.93 -17.98
C TRP A 205 17.13 0.50 -16.66
N PHE A 206 17.90 0.36 -15.57
CA PHE A 206 17.41 -0.25 -14.33
C PHE A 206 16.16 0.45 -13.77
N PHE A 207 16.16 1.78 -13.65
CA PHE A 207 15.01 2.50 -13.10
C PHE A 207 13.82 2.58 -14.06
N HIS A 208 14.05 2.57 -15.37
CA HIS A 208 12.97 2.44 -16.36
C HIS A 208 12.31 1.07 -16.29
N LEU A 209 13.09 0.01 -16.13
CA LEU A 209 12.57 -1.35 -15.93
C LEU A 209 11.90 -1.50 -14.56
N PHE A 210 12.36 -0.77 -13.54
CA PHE A 210 11.68 -0.69 -12.26
C PHE A 210 10.29 -0.03 -12.38
N LEU A 211 10.16 1.02 -13.19
CA LEU A 211 8.87 1.60 -13.54
C LEU A 211 8.02 0.67 -14.40
N LEU A 212 8.62 -0.02 -15.38
CA LEU A 212 7.93 -0.98 -16.22
C LEU A 212 7.36 -2.14 -15.38
N SER A 213 8.07 -2.60 -14.35
CA SER A 213 7.54 -3.58 -13.38
C SER A 213 6.24 -3.13 -12.75
N PHE A 214 6.16 -1.85 -12.34
CA PHE A 214 4.92 -1.28 -11.82
C PHE A 214 3.82 -1.24 -12.88
N LEU A 215 4.13 -0.82 -14.12
CA LEU A 215 3.12 -0.79 -15.19
C LEU A 215 2.59 -2.18 -15.55
N ILE A 216 3.46 -3.21 -15.53
CA ILE A 216 3.04 -4.61 -15.73
C ILE A 216 2.17 -5.05 -14.56
N TYR A 217 2.56 -4.75 -13.30
CA TYR A 217 1.75 -5.05 -12.12
C TYR A 217 0.35 -4.44 -12.20
N VAL A 218 0.24 -3.15 -12.52
CA VAL A 218 -1.05 -2.46 -12.68
C VAL A 218 -1.88 -3.06 -13.82
N SER A 219 -1.23 -3.51 -14.89
CA SER A 219 -1.91 -4.17 -16.01
C SER A 219 -2.44 -5.56 -15.64
N VAL A 220 -1.68 -6.34 -14.85
CA VAL A 220 -2.08 -7.68 -14.40
C VAL A 220 -3.24 -7.59 -13.41
N PHE A 221 -3.13 -6.74 -12.40
CA PHE A 221 -4.13 -6.51 -11.35
C PHE A 221 -4.95 -5.24 -11.63
N ALA A 222 -5.55 -5.17 -12.82
CA ALA A 222 -6.16 -3.96 -13.34
C ALA A 222 -7.33 -3.48 -12.50
N PHE A 223 -8.25 -4.39 -12.16
CA PHE A 223 -9.44 -4.00 -11.41
C PHE A 223 -9.07 -3.66 -9.95
N GLY A 224 -8.21 -4.45 -9.30
CA GLY A 224 -7.72 -4.14 -7.96
C GLY A 224 -7.04 -2.77 -7.86
N ASN A 225 -6.24 -2.39 -8.86
CA ASN A 225 -5.58 -1.08 -8.90
C ASN A 225 -6.54 0.08 -9.16
N VAL A 226 -7.63 -0.13 -9.91
CA VAL A 226 -8.65 0.90 -10.11
C VAL A 226 -9.47 1.09 -8.83
N THR A 227 -9.87 -0.02 -8.21
CA THR A 227 -10.71 -0.05 -7.01
C THR A 227 -10.01 0.54 -5.79
N HIS A 228 -8.75 0.18 -5.57
CA HIS A 228 -8.01 0.55 -4.36
C HIS A 228 -6.83 1.48 -4.67
N ASP A 229 -6.81 2.63 -4.01
CA ASP A 229 -5.72 3.59 -4.13
C ASP A 229 -4.38 3.06 -3.57
N TYR A 230 -4.40 2.36 -2.43
CA TYR A 230 -3.19 1.82 -1.80
C TYR A 230 -2.43 0.80 -2.67
N TYR A 231 -3.06 0.27 -3.73
CA TYR A 231 -2.36 -0.55 -4.73
C TYR A 231 -1.31 0.25 -5.52
N GLN A 232 -1.31 1.59 -5.45
CA GLN A 232 -0.28 2.43 -6.05
C GLN A 232 0.89 2.78 -5.11
N ILE A 233 0.90 2.29 -3.85
CA ILE A 233 2.08 2.42 -2.95
C ILE A 233 3.39 1.94 -3.60
N PRO A 234 3.42 0.83 -4.36
CA PRO A 234 4.59 0.42 -5.13
C PRO A 234 5.21 1.50 -6.02
N PHE A 235 4.42 2.46 -6.52
CA PHE A 235 4.88 3.54 -7.41
C PHE A 235 5.72 4.61 -6.70
N ILE A 236 5.56 4.79 -5.38
CA ILE A 236 6.23 5.85 -4.60
C ILE A 236 7.74 5.93 -4.86
N PRO A 237 8.54 4.84 -4.75
CA PRO A 237 9.97 4.92 -5.03
C PRO A 237 10.28 5.31 -6.47
N MET A 238 9.52 4.86 -7.48
CA MET A 238 9.75 5.27 -8.87
C MET A 238 9.40 6.74 -9.08
N ALA A 239 8.28 7.20 -8.53
CA ALA A 239 7.88 8.60 -8.55
C ALA A 239 9.00 9.47 -7.98
N ALA A 240 9.48 9.12 -6.79
CA ALA A 240 10.56 9.84 -6.12
C ALA A 240 11.87 9.85 -6.93
N ILE A 241 12.26 8.73 -7.54
CA ILE A 241 13.45 8.63 -8.39
C ILE A 241 13.36 9.56 -9.59
N PHE A 242 12.25 9.53 -10.32
CA PHE A 242 12.12 10.33 -11.54
C PHE A 242 11.89 11.82 -11.23
N LEU A 243 11.15 12.16 -10.17
CA LEU A 243 11.08 13.54 -9.65
C LEU A 243 12.48 14.06 -9.29
N ALA A 244 13.30 13.26 -8.63
CA ALA A 244 14.68 13.60 -8.26
C ALA A 244 15.57 13.83 -9.48
N LYS A 245 15.51 12.93 -10.47
CA LYS A 245 16.27 13.07 -11.73
C LYS A 245 15.87 14.33 -12.50
N GLY A 246 14.57 14.59 -12.64
CA GLY A 246 14.06 15.78 -13.32
C GLY A 246 14.46 17.06 -12.60
N THR A 247 14.31 17.09 -11.28
CA THR A 247 14.75 18.20 -10.42
C THR A 247 16.25 18.46 -10.58
N TRP A 248 17.08 17.41 -10.48
CA TRP A 248 18.52 17.53 -10.61
C TRP A 248 18.93 18.05 -12.00
N PHE A 249 18.32 17.56 -13.06
CA PHE A 249 18.58 18.03 -14.42
C PHE A 249 18.22 19.50 -14.59
N LEU A 250 17.03 19.91 -14.13
CA LEU A 250 16.54 21.28 -14.24
C LEU A 250 17.50 22.29 -13.58
N ILE A 251 18.08 21.95 -12.41
CA ILE A 251 18.97 22.86 -11.67
C ILE A 251 20.46 22.79 -12.10
N THR A 252 20.90 21.68 -12.71
CA THR A 252 22.33 21.48 -13.05
C THR A 252 22.62 21.56 -14.54
N ALA A 253 21.94 20.76 -15.35
CA ALA A 253 22.14 20.70 -16.80
C ALA A 253 21.41 21.83 -17.53
N GLY A 254 20.33 22.35 -16.93
CA GLY A 254 19.67 23.58 -17.38
C GLY A 254 20.63 24.77 -17.48
N LYS A 255 21.77 24.80 -16.80
CA LYS A 255 22.70 25.95 -16.85
C LYS A 255 23.24 26.28 -18.24
N GLN A 256 23.28 25.31 -19.15
CA GLN A 256 23.78 25.49 -20.52
C GLN A 256 22.68 25.76 -21.55
N ILE A 257 21.42 25.49 -21.21
CA ILE A 257 20.29 25.44 -22.16
C ILE A 257 19.11 26.32 -21.70
N LEU A 258 18.96 26.53 -20.39
CA LEU A 258 17.83 27.17 -19.73
C LEU A 258 18.30 28.35 -18.87
N ASN A 259 17.46 29.37 -18.75
CA ASN A 259 17.71 30.47 -17.83
C ASN A 259 17.57 29.99 -16.37
N ARG A 260 18.62 30.21 -15.57
CA ARG A 260 18.70 29.73 -14.18
C ARG A 260 17.59 30.26 -13.30
N PHE A 261 17.21 31.54 -13.44
CA PHE A 261 16.12 32.12 -12.66
C PHE A 261 14.80 31.40 -12.95
N PHE A 262 14.45 31.27 -14.23
CA PHE A 262 13.22 30.58 -14.64
C PHE A 262 13.22 29.09 -14.27
N ALA A 263 14.36 28.40 -14.35
CA ALA A 263 14.47 27.01 -13.93
C ALA A 263 14.12 26.83 -12.43
N TRP A 264 14.60 27.73 -11.56
CA TRP A 264 14.25 27.73 -10.15
C TRP A 264 12.78 28.09 -9.91
N VAL A 265 12.24 29.08 -10.63
CA VAL A 265 10.82 29.43 -10.55
C VAL A 265 9.94 28.24 -10.94
N VAL A 266 10.23 27.59 -12.08
CA VAL A 266 9.50 26.40 -12.54
C VAL A 266 9.60 25.27 -11.53
N LEU A 267 10.78 25.02 -10.96
CA LEU A 267 10.96 24.01 -9.93
C LEU A 267 10.08 24.30 -8.70
N ILE A 268 10.14 25.53 -8.17
CA ILE A 268 9.39 25.94 -6.98
C ILE A 268 7.89 25.81 -7.24
N VAL A 269 7.40 26.32 -8.36
CA VAL A 269 5.99 26.24 -8.75
C VAL A 269 5.56 24.77 -8.89
N CYS A 270 6.34 23.94 -9.59
CA CYS A 270 6.01 22.53 -9.76
C CYS A 270 5.94 21.79 -8.42
N VAL A 271 6.91 22.01 -7.52
CA VAL A 271 6.95 21.34 -6.22
C VAL A 271 5.83 21.84 -5.31
N LEU A 272 5.61 23.16 -5.20
CA LEU A 272 4.56 23.71 -4.34
C LEU A 272 3.16 23.28 -4.80
N LEU A 273 2.87 23.33 -6.10
CA LEU A 273 1.57 22.93 -6.62
C LEU A 273 1.39 21.40 -6.61
N MET A 274 2.45 20.61 -6.83
CA MET A 274 2.42 19.15 -6.64
C MET A 274 2.01 18.80 -5.22
N LEU A 275 2.71 19.37 -4.22
CA LEU A 275 2.43 19.10 -2.82
C LEU A 275 1.05 19.65 -2.40
N GLY A 276 0.70 20.86 -2.84
CA GLY A 276 -0.57 21.50 -2.50
C GLY A 276 -1.80 20.77 -3.05
N PHE A 277 -1.79 20.40 -4.34
CA PHE A 277 -2.92 19.69 -4.95
C PHE A 277 -2.98 18.22 -4.53
N SER A 278 -1.85 17.54 -4.35
CA SER A 278 -1.85 16.20 -3.75
C SER A 278 -2.40 16.24 -2.31
N TRP A 279 -2.00 17.24 -1.51
CA TRP A 279 -2.53 17.41 -0.15
C TRP A 279 -4.03 17.69 -0.12
N PHE A 280 -4.55 18.47 -1.08
CA PHE A 280 -5.99 18.77 -1.15
C PHE A 280 -6.86 17.51 -1.26
N GLU A 281 -6.35 16.47 -1.94
CA GLU A 281 -6.98 15.16 -2.03
C GLU A 281 -6.72 14.32 -0.78
N ILE A 282 -5.45 14.20 -0.37
CA ILE A 282 -5.03 13.32 0.73
C ILE A 282 -5.54 13.77 2.10
N ARG A 283 -5.78 15.07 2.31
CA ARG A 283 -6.28 15.58 3.60
C ARG A 283 -7.61 14.92 4.01
N GLY A 284 -8.43 14.50 3.03
CA GLY A 284 -9.67 13.79 3.26
C GLY A 284 -9.47 12.42 3.92
N PHE A 285 -8.31 11.79 3.73
CA PHE A 285 -8.00 10.48 4.31
C PHE A 285 -7.76 10.54 5.82
N TYR A 286 -7.55 11.73 6.38
CA TYR A 286 -7.46 11.93 7.84
C TYR A 286 -8.81 12.16 8.50
N LEU A 287 -9.90 12.23 7.72
CA LEU A 287 -11.25 12.29 8.27
C LEU A 287 -11.60 10.93 8.87
N ILE A 288 -11.84 10.90 10.17
CA ILE A 288 -12.28 9.71 10.88
C ILE A 288 -13.80 9.61 10.71
N GLN A 289 -14.30 8.44 10.34
CA GLN A 289 -15.74 8.18 10.36
C GLN A 289 -16.19 8.18 11.84
N GLY A 290 -16.89 9.24 12.24
CA GLY A 290 -17.34 9.40 13.62
C GLY A 290 -18.23 8.24 14.05
N GLY A 291 -18.08 7.80 15.30
CA GLY A 291 -18.95 6.83 15.94
C GLY A 291 -18.41 5.41 16.00
N VAL A 292 -17.55 4.98 15.06
CA VAL A 292 -17.04 3.59 15.05
C VAL A 292 -16.11 3.32 16.23
N ASP A 293 -15.22 4.26 16.52
CA ASP A 293 -14.32 4.24 17.66
C ASP A 293 -15.08 4.35 18.99
N LEU A 294 -16.04 5.28 19.07
CA LEU A 294 -16.86 5.47 20.28
C LEU A 294 -17.80 4.29 20.54
N ALA A 295 -18.39 3.70 19.50
CA ALA A 295 -19.23 2.52 19.62
C ALA A 295 -18.42 1.30 20.08
N GLY A 296 -17.23 1.11 19.51
CA GLY A 296 -16.31 0.06 19.94
C GLY A 296 -15.90 0.19 21.41
N GLN A 297 -15.49 1.40 21.83
CA GLN A 297 -15.16 1.68 23.23
C GLN A 297 -16.35 1.43 24.16
N ALA A 298 -17.54 1.88 23.77
CA ALA A 298 -18.74 1.67 24.56
C ALA A 298 -19.10 0.18 24.69
N VAL A 299 -18.96 -0.63 23.64
CA VAL A 299 -19.12 -2.08 23.75
C VAL A 299 -18.06 -2.68 24.67
N ASP A 300 -16.79 -2.27 24.56
CA ASP A 300 -15.71 -2.81 25.40
C ASP A 300 -15.93 -2.52 26.90
N GLU A 301 -16.51 -1.37 27.22
CA GLU A 301 -16.85 -0.94 28.59
C GLU A 301 -18.13 -1.58 29.13
N LEU A 302 -19.17 -1.71 28.30
CA LEU A 302 -20.52 -2.10 28.75
C LEU A 302 -20.78 -3.60 28.72
N THR A 303 -19.91 -4.41 28.11
CA THR A 303 -20.16 -5.83 27.85
C THR A 303 -19.08 -6.72 28.45
N GLU A 304 -19.44 -7.96 28.79
CA GLU A 304 -18.51 -8.97 29.29
C GLU A 304 -17.40 -9.26 28.28
N LYS A 305 -16.22 -9.70 28.75
CA LYS A 305 -15.01 -9.83 27.89
C LYS A 305 -15.11 -10.93 26.84
N ASP A 306 -15.99 -11.90 27.05
CA ASP A 306 -16.30 -13.02 26.16
C ASP A 306 -17.61 -12.83 25.38
N ALA A 307 -18.26 -11.65 25.50
CA ALA A 307 -19.45 -11.32 24.73
C ALA A 307 -19.17 -11.46 23.22
N LEU A 308 -20.10 -12.11 22.51
CA LEU A 308 -20.05 -12.25 21.05
C LEU A 308 -20.89 -11.14 20.41
N VAL A 309 -20.25 -10.38 19.52
CA VAL A 309 -20.80 -9.14 18.95
C VAL A 309 -21.18 -9.32 17.49
N LEU A 310 -22.37 -8.88 17.11
CA LEU A 310 -22.73 -8.60 15.72
C LEU A 310 -22.66 -7.09 15.46
N THR A 311 -21.90 -6.71 14.46
CA THR A 311 -21.86 -5.31 14.00
C THR A 311 -22.82 -5.10 12.84
N GLY A 312 -23.49 -3.95 12.76
CA GLY A 312 -24.59 -3.73 11.81
C GLY A 312 -24.29 -2.82 10.62
N ASP A 313 -23.05 -2.36 10.45
CA ASP A 313 -22.75 -1.29 9.49
C ASP A 313 -22.55 -1.82 8.06
N SER A 314 -21.66 -2.79 7.90
CA SER A 314 -21.32 -3.44 6.64
C SER A 314 -20.44 -4.67 6.90
N ASN A 315 -20.01 -5.33 5.84
CA ASN A 315 -18.98 -6.37 5.92
C ASN A 315 -17.58 -5.88 6.37
N ASP A 316 -17.42 -4.59 6.69
CA ASP A 316 -16.18 -4.02 7.21
C ASP A 316 -15.98 -4.42 8.68
N VAL A 317 -14.83 -5.03 8.97
CA VAL A 317 -14.49 -5.54 10.31
C VAL A 317 -14.02 -4.44 11.28
N THR A 318 -13.93 -3.19 10.86
CA THR A 318 -13.37 -2.10 11.68
C THR A 318 -14.18 -1.87 12.94
N LEU A 319 -15.52 -1.86 12.87
CA LEU A 319 -16.34 -1.72 14.07
C LEU A 319 -16.13 -2.91 15.02
N LEU A 320 -16.12 -4.13 14.49
CA LEU A 320 -15.90 -5.34 15.30
C LEU A 320 -14.50 -5.34 15.94
N TYR A 321 -13.50 -4.85 15.23
CA TYR A 321 -12.14 -4.72 15.76
C TYR A 321 -12.09 -3.75 16.95
N ASN A 322 -12.81 -2.62 16.88
CA ASN A 322 -12.81 -1.60 17.93
C ASN A 322 -13.59 -2.03 19.19
N THR A 323 -14.41 -3.09 19.14
CA THR A 323 -15.13 -3.59 20.33
C THR A 323 -14.24 -4.41 21.26
N ASN A 324 -13.05 -4.82 20.82
CA ASN A 324 -12.20 -5.81 21.52
C ASN A 324 -12.98 -7.10 21.85
N ARG A 325 -13.90 -7.54 20.97
CA ARG A 325 -14.67 -8.78 21.09
C ARG A 325 -14.57 -9.64 19.83
N HIS A 326 -14.91 -10.91 19.98
CA HIS A 326 -15.13 -11.80 18.84
C HIS A 326 -16.56 -11.70 18.34
N GLY A 327 -16.80 -12.11 17.10
CA GLY A 327 -18.13 -12.14 16.53
C GLY A 327 -18.15 -11.97 15.02
N TRP A 328 -19.15 -11.26 14.52
CA TRP A 328 -19.47 -11.20 13.09
C TRP A 328 -19.72 -9.77 12.61
N THR A 329 -19.52 -9.60 11.31
CA THR A 329 -19.95 -8.42 10.57
C THR A 329 -21.33 -8.67 9.94
N GLY A 330 -22.20 -7.68 10.08
CA GLY A 330 -23.56 -7.67 9.58
C GLY A 330 -23.86 -6.38 8.79
N GLY A 331 -25.09 -6.23 8.32
CA GLY A 331 -25.50 -5.07 7.51
C GLY A 331 -25.09 -5.17 6.04
N TYR A 332 -24.77 -4.04 5.42
CA TYR A 332 -24.59 -3.95 3.96
C TYR A 332 -23.46 -4.85 3.43
N ALA A 333 -23.78 -5.64 2.39
CA ALA A 333 -22.86 -6.56 1.70
C ALA A 333 -22.16 -7.60 2.61
N SER A 334 -22.74 -7.88 3.78
CA SER A 334 -22.24 -8.88 4.74
C SER A 334 -22.94 -10.24 4.55
N TYR A 335 -22.41 -11.27 5.21
CA TYR A 335 -23.08 -12.59 5.30
C TYR A 335 -24.34 -12.55 6.19
N PHE A 336 -24.43 -11.57 7.09
CA PHE A 336 -25.58 -11.38 7.99
C PHE A 336 -26.22 -9.99 7.78
N PRO A 337 -26.92 -9.76 6.64
CA PRO A 337 -27.69 -8.53 6.44
C PRO A 337 -28.61 -8.21 7.62
N ASN A 338 -28.86 -6.92 7.85
CA ASN A 338 -29.75 -6.40 8.91
C ASN A 338 -31.22 -6.77 8.63
N ILE A 339 -31.58 -8.02 8.88
CA ILE A 339 -32.94 -8.56 8.80
C ILE A 339 -33.22 -9.41 10.04
N GLN A 340 -34.49 -9.54 10.40
CA GLN A 340 -34.95 -10.27 11.57
C GLN A 340 -34.36 -11.68 11.65
N GLU A 341 -34.47 -12.46 10.56
CA GLU A 341 -34.02 -13.86 10.52
C GLU A 341 -32.53 -14.01 10.89
N ASN A 342 -31.68 -13.08 10.44
CA ASN A 342 -30.25 -13.15 10.73
C ASN A 342 -29.91 -12.77 12.17
N ILE A 343 -30.68 -11.87 12.80
CA ILE A 343 -30.49 -11.54 14.22
C ILE A 343 -30.83 -12.75 15.07
N GLU A 344 -31.97 -13.39 14.83
CA GLU A 344 -32.36 -14.59 15.56
C GLU A 344 -31.33 -15.70 15.38
N LYS A 345 -30.88 -15.94 14.14
CA LYS A 345 -29.84 -16.94 13.85
C LYS A 345 -28.52 -16.65 14.56
N ILE A 346 -28.05 -15.41 14.55
CA ILE A 346 -26.78 -15.04 15.19
C ILE A 346 -26.89 -15.12 16.72
N LYS A 347 -28.05 -14.80 17.27
CA LYS A 347 -28.35 -15.01 18.69
C LYS A 347 -28.34 -16.50 19.06
N GLU A 348 -28.93 -17.38 18.24
CA GLU A 348 -28.82 -18.83 18.41
C GLU A 348 -27.37 -19.32 18.33
N MET A 349 -26.52 -18.64 17.56
CA MET A 349 -25.06 -18.88 17.50
C MET A 349 -24.29 -18.29 18.68
N GLY A 350 -24.96 -17.65 19.65
CA GLY A 350 -24.40 -17.17 20.91
C GLY A 350 -24.06 -15.69 20.96
N ALA A 351 -24.47 -14.87 19.97
CA ALA A 351 -24.29 -13.43 20.07
C ALA A 351 -25.18 -12.82 21.16
N THR A 352 -24.59 -11.94 21.95
CA THR A 352 -25.24 -11.25 23.07
C THR A 352 -25.38 -9.75 22.82
N VAL A 353 -24.74 -9.22 21.78
CA VAL A 353 -24.67 -7.78 21.52
C VAL A 353 -24.82 -7.50 20.04
N TYR A 354 -25.67 -6.52 19.72
CA TYR A 354 -25.71 -5.90 18.39
C TYR A 354 -25.33 -4.43 18.49
N VAL A 355 -24.42 -3.96 17.63
CA VAL A 355 -23.96 -2.56 17.60
C VAL A 355 -23.90 -2.02 16.18
N THR A 356 -24.35 -0.78 15.98
CA THR A 356 -24.25 -0.11 14.68
C THR A 356 -24.15 1.41 14.80
N THR A 357 -23.45 2.03 13.85
CA THR A 357 -23.36 3.48 13.64
C THR A 357 -24.35 4.00 12.59
N LYS A 358 -25.09 3.10 11.92
CA LYS A 358 -25.98 3.41 10.79
C LYS A 358 -27.40 2.88 11.04
N PHE A 359 -27.92 3.07 12.24
CA PHE A 359 -29.23 2.56 12.60
C PHE A 359 -30.36 3.34 11.89
N GLU A 360 -31.25 2.61 11.24
CA GLU A 360 -32.44 3.18 10.59
C GLU A 360 -33.70 2.81 11.40
N PRO A 361 -34.16 3.65 12.34
CA PRO A 361 -35.23 3.29 13.26
C PRO A 361 -36.58 3.08 12.56
N ASN A 362 -36.80 3.70 11.41
CA ASN A 362 -38.06 3.58 10.64
C ASN A 362 -38.09 2.38 9.69
N SER A 363 -36.99 1.63 9.57
CA SER A 363 -36.98 0.38 8.79
C SER A 363 -37.70 -0.74 9.54
N ASP A 364 -38.20 -1.75 8.83
CA ASP A 364 -38.82 -2.94 9.45
C ASP A 364 -37.86 -3.59 10.46
N PHE A 365 -36.58 -3.66 10.10
CA PHE A 365 -35.52 -4.14 10.98
C PHE A 365 -35.33 -3.27 12.22
N GLY A 366 -35.27 -1.95 12.05
CA GLY A 366 -35.09 -1.00 13.15
C GLY A 366 -36.26 -1.06 14.15
N GLN A 367 -37.49 -1.07 13.65
CA GLN A 367 -38.70 -1.22 14.48
C GLN A 367 -38.70 -2.57 15.23
N TYR A 368 -38.29 -3.64 14.54
CA TYR A 368 -38.14 -4.95 15.17
C TYR A 368 -37.12 -4.92 16.31
N MET A 369 -35.95 -4.34 16.09
CA MET A 369 -34.90 -4.22 17.12
C MET A 369 -35.39 -3.42 18.34
N LEU A 370 -36.00 -2.25 18.11
CA LEU A 370 -36.53 -1.39 19.18
C LEU A 370 -37.63 -2.06 20.01
N LYS A 371 -38.44 -2.93 19.40
CA LYS A 371 -39.56 -3.61 20.07
C LYS A 371 -39.11 -4.81 20.90
N ASN A 372 -38.10 -5.55 20.44
CA ASN A 372 -37.77 -6.87 20.99
C ASN A 372 -36.50 -6.88 21.84
N TYR A 373 -35.63 -5.88 21.70
CA TYR A 373 -34.30 -5.88 22.31
C TYR A 373 -34.06 -4.62 23.16
N PRO A 374 -33.58 -4.76 24.41
CA PRO A 374 -33.26 -3.61 25.24
C PRO A 374 -32.02 -2.88 24.70
N ILE A 375 -32.09 -1.56 24.73
CA ILE A 375 -30.99 -0.67 24.35
C ILE A 375 -30.03 -0.55 25.53
N LEU A 376 -28.76 -0.94 25.33
CA LEU A 376 -27.71 -0.72 26.32
C LEU A 376 -27.22 0.73 26.31
N LYS A 377 -27.07 1.32 25.13
CA LYS A 377 -26.69 2.73 24.95
C LYS A 377 -27.11 3.23 23.58
N GLN A 378 -27.61 4.46 23.53
CA GLN A 378 -27.93 5.17 22.29
C GLN A 378 -27.36 6.58 22.35
N THR A 379 -26.76 7.00 21.24
CA THR A 379 -26.24 8.35 21.01
C THR A 379 -26.70 8.83 19.63
N ASP A 380 -26.29 10.03 19.24
CA ASP A 380 -26.42 10.55 17.88
C ASP A 380 -25.52 9.82 16.86
N GLN A 381 -24.50 9.08 17.31
CA GLN A 381 -23.52 8.43 16.44
C GLN A 381 -23.63 6.90 16.38
N TYR A 382 -24.22 6.26 17.39
CA TYR A 382 -24.35 4.80 17.45
C TYR A 382 -25.44 4.34 18.41
N ILE A 383 -25.84 3.09 18.27
CA ILE A 383 -26.75 2.38 19.16
C ILE A 383 -26.23 0.96 19.44
N ILE A 384 -26.44 0.50 20.68
CA ILE A 384 -26.06 -0.83 21.16
C ILE A 384 -27.30 -1.49 21.76
N PHE A 385 -27.57 -2.71 21.34
CA PHE A 385 -28.64 -3.57 21.84
C PHE A 385 -28.04 -4.78 22.56
N SER A 386 -28.70 -5.25 23.62
CA SER A 386 -28.47 -6.58 24.18
C SER A 386 -29.39 -7.56 23.46
N LEU A 387 -28.83 -8.63 22.91
CA LEU A 387 -29.57 -9.71 22.24
C LEU A 387 -30.08 -10.76 23.24
#